data_AF-A0A493T2T4-F1
#
_entry.id   AF-A0A493T2T4-F1
#
_cell.length_a   1.000
_cell.length_b   1.000
_cell.length_c   1.000
_cell.angle_alpha   90.00
_cell.angle_beta   90.00
_cell.angle_gamma   90.00
#
_symmetry.space_group_name_H-M   'P 1'
#
loop_
_entity.id
_entity.type
_entity.pdbx_description
1 polymer ?
#
loop_
_entity_poly.entity_id
_entity_poly.type
_entity_poly.pdbx_seq_one_letter_code
_entity_poly.pdbx_strand_id
1 'polypeptide(L)'
;MHTLLQVISSKPAPTLHLCPSQPLATLFTPPPSPLTITLSLTGSGAVVAVEDVEEGCEVNGRVYRDGEVFQPSCKLQCRCLDGGFTCVPLCQEDVRLPTPDCPHPRRVDIPGKCCPEWVCEAGERLQDARAAPAAASPAVPYLCQPWGTEWSACSATCGVGISTRVSNQNRFCRLETQRRLCMARPCPALPVAPPVVSEGLGAARTSGKQP
;
A
#
# COMPACT_ATOMS: atom_id res chain seq x y z
N MET A 1 -52.36 -56.31 -23.81
CA MET A 1 -51.10 -55.71 -24.31
C MET A 1 -51.49 -54.43 -25.04
N HIS A 2 -51.62 -53.33 -24.30
CA HIS A 2 -52.05 -52.03 -24.80
C HIS A 2 -50.83 -51.12 -24.87
N THR A 3 -50.44 -50.75 -26.08
CA THR A 3 -49.32 -49.86 -26.36
C THR A 3 -49.80 -48.42 -26.25
N LEU A 4 -49.43 -47.74 -25.17
CA LEU A 4 -49.72 -46.32 -24.98
C LEU A 4 -48.62 -45.51 -25.69
N LEU A 5 -48.96 -44.84 -26.80
CA LEU A 5 -48.12 -43.85 -27.45
C LEU A 5 -48.01 -42.62 -26.53
N GLN A 6 -46.81 -42.34 -26.00
CA GLN A 6 -46.51 -41.04 -25.39
C GLN A 6 -45.94 -40.08 -26.43
N VAL A 7 -46.55 -38.90 -26.47
CA VAL A 7 -46.23 -37.73 -27.29
C VAL A 7 -44.87 -37.16 -26.84
N ILE A 8 -43.91 -37.11 -27.76
CA ILE A 8 -42.59 -36.51 -27.55
C ILE A 8 -42.74 -34.99 -27.72
N SER A 9 -42.64 -34.24 -26.63
CA SER A 9 -42.61 -32.77 -26.63
C SER A 9 -41.26 -32.28 -27.16
N SER A 10 -41.21 -31.89 -28.45
CA SER A 10 -40.06 -31.25 -29.07
C SER A 10 -39.93 -29.79 -28.61
N LYS A 11 -38.96 -29.53 -27.72
CA LYS A 11 -38.56 -28.17 -27.32
C LYS A 11 -37.60 -27.60 -28.39
N PRO A 12 -37.86 -26.44 -29.01
CA PRO A 12 -36.95 -25.88 -30.01
C PRO A 12 -35.67 -25.34 -29.37
N ALA A 13 -34.52 -25.68 -29.99
CA ALA A 13 -33.20 -25.17 -29.62
C ALA A 13 -33.05 -23.69 -30.04
N PRO A 14 -32.36 -22.85 -29.25
CA PRO A 14 -32.09 -21.47 -29.66
C PRO A 14 -31.06 -21.43 -30.78
N THR A 15 -31.48 -20.90 -31.93
CA THR A 15 -30.64 -20.64 -33.10
C THR A 15 -29.71 -19.46 -32.80
N LEU A 16 -28.41 -19.69 -32.67
CA LEU A 16 -27.41 -18.63 -32.57
C LEU A 16 -27.12 -18.08 -33.98
N HIS A 17 -27.58 -16.86 -34.23
CA HIS A 17 -27.19 -16.08 -35.40
C HIS A 17 -25.71 -15.66 -35.26
N LEU A 18 -24.84 -16.19 -36.12
CA LEU A 18 -23.48 -15.66 -36.31
C LEU A 18 -23.55 -14.39 -37.16
N CYS A 19 -23.06 -13.27 -36.63
CA CYS A 19 -22.77 -12.04 -37.37
C CYS A 19 -21.40 -12.17 -38.06
N PRO A 20 -21.29 -12.05 -39.39
CA PRO A 20 -20.00 -12.06 -40.07
C PRO A 20 -19.60 -10.63 -40.47
N SER A 21 -18.75 -9.97 -39.67
CA SER A 21 -18.00 -8.79 -40.13
C SER A 21 -16.89 -8.35 -39.16
N GLN A 22 -15.68 -8.86 -39.39
CA GLN A 22 -14.35 -8.19 -39.27
C GLN A 22 -13.83 -7.70 -37.90
N PRO A 23 -12.52 -7.45 -37.75
CA PRO A 23 -11.35 -8.21 -38.18
C PRO A 23 -10.56 -8.74 -36.97
N LEU A 24 -9.58 -9.61 -37.22
CA LEU A 24 -8.60 -10.06 -36.25
C LEU A 24 -7.81 -8.85 -35.71
N ALA A 25 -8.22 -8.31 -34.57
CA ALA A 25 -7.37 -7.42 -33.78
C ALA A 25 -6.34 -8.30 -33.09
N THR A 26 -5.13 -8.29 -33.63
CA THR A 26 -3.91 -8.79 -33.01
C THR A 26 -3.79 -8.12 -31.64
N LEU A 27 -4.11 -8.88 -30.57
CA LEU A 27 -3.81 -8.49 -29.20
C LEU A 27 -2.29 -8.52 -29.05
N PHE A 28 -1.65 -7.38 -29.29
CA PHE A 28 -0.30 -7.10 -28.82
C PHE A 28 -0.39 -6.78 -27.32
N THR A 29 -0.66 -7.79 -26.50
CA THR A 29 -0.40 -7.70 -25.06
C THR A 29 1.10 -7.89 -24.86
N PRO A 30 1.85 -6.88 -24.37
CA PRO A 30 3.24 -7.10 -23.99
C PRO A 30 3.29 -8.17 -22.88
N PRO A 31 4.18 -9.17 -22.95
CA PRO A 31 4.25 -10.19 -21.91
C PRO A 31 4.77 -9.57 -20.60
N PRO A 32 4.14 -9.87 -19.44
CA PRO A 32 4.74 -9.59 -18.15
C PRO A 32 5.87 -10.60 -17.88
N SER A 33 6.99 -10.11 -17.36
CA SER A 33 8.03 -10.89 -16.66
C SER A 33 8.94 -11.84 -17.50
N PRO A 34 10.15 -12.19 -16.98
CA PRO A 34 11.20 -12.80 -17.78
C PRO A 34 10.98 -14.32 -17.91
N LEU A 35 10.61 -14.76 -19.10
CA LEU A 35 10.45 -16.18 -19.43
C LEU A 35 11.81 -16.90 -19.44
N THR A 36 11.96 -17.97 -18.66
CA THR A 36 13.07 -18.91 -18.82
C THR A 36 12.66 -19.96 -19.87
N ILE A 37 13.37 -19.99 -21.00
CA ILE A 37 13.05 -20.85 -22.14
C ILE A 37 13.93 -22.10 -22.11
N THR A 38 13.34 -23.26 -21.83
CA THR A 38 14.01 -24.57 -21.94
C THR A 38 13.61 -25.25 -23.24
N LEU A 39 14.58 -25.40 -24.16
CA LEU A 39 14.40 -26.12 -25.42
C LEU A 39 14.71 -27.61 -25.22
N SER A 40 13.71 -28.48 -25.38
CA SER A 40 13.90 -29.92 -25.53
C SER A 40 13.75 -30.31 -27.01
N LEU A 41 14.80 -30.90 -27.59
CA LEU A 41 14.76 -31.47 -28.94
C LEU A 41 14.40 -32.95 -28.87
N THR A 42 13.13 -33.27 -29.12
CA THR A 42 12.71 -34.64 -29.43
C THR A 42 12.03 -34.65 -30.79
N GLY A 43 12.73 -35.16 -31.81
CA GLY A 43 12.17 -35.53 -33.12
C GLY A 43 11.38 -34.44 -33.86
N SER A 44 12.03 -33.75 -34.81
CA SER A 44 11.44 -32.88 -35.84
C SER A 44 10.49 -31.75 -35.40
N GLY A 45 10.41 -31.43 -34.11
CA GLY A 45 9.76 -30.22 -33.61
C GLY A 45 10.41 -29.75 -32.32
N ALA A 46 10.60 -28.44 -32.17
CA ALA A 46 10.88 -27.82 -30.88
C ALA A 46 9.54 -27.64 -30.17
N VAL A 47 9.31 -28.37 -29.09
CA VAL A 47 8.19 -28.10 -28.19
C VAL A 47 8.64 -27.03 -27.20
N VAL A 48 8.00 -25.85 -27.25
CA VAL A 48 8.20 -24.83 -26.22
C VAL A 48 7.30 -25.22 -25.06
N ALA A 49 7.87 -25.86 -24.05
CA ALA A 49 7.22 -25.95 -22.75
C ALA A 49 7.32 -24.55 -22.11
N VAL A 50 6.27 -23.75 -22.27
CA VAL A 50 6.06 -22.58 -21.43
C VAL A 50 5.64 -23.11 -20.07
N GLU A 51 6.60 -23.27 -19.17
CA GLU A 51 6.25 -23.33 -17.76
C GLU A 51 5.91 -21.89 -17.37
N ASP A 52 4.63 -21.66 -17.10
CA ASP A 52 4.17 -20.48 -16.39
C ASP A 52 4.90 -20.52 -15.05
N VAL A 53 6.00 -19.77 -14.93
CA VAL A 53 6.56 -19.47 -13.62
C VAL A 53 5.58 -18.48 -13.02
N GLU A 54 4.48 -19.01 -12.49
CA GLU A 54 3.50 -18.28 -11.70
C GLU A 54 4.35 -17.56 -10.63
N GLU A 55 4.54 -16.25 -10.79
CA GLU A 55 5.49 -15.46 -10.01
C GLU A 55 4.88 -15.28 -8.61
N GLY A 56 4.96 -16.36 -7.83
CA GLY A 56 4.42 -16.48 -6.50
C GLY A 56 5.26 -15.72 -5.48
N CYS A 57 4.67 -15.45 -4.34
CA CYS A 57 5.33 -14.75 -3.25
C CYS A 57 6.01 -15.75 -2.33
N GLU A 58 7.32 -15.59 -2.09
CA GLU A 58 8.00 -16.34 -1.03
C GLU A 58 7.98 -15.54 0.27
N VAL A 59 7.27 -16.04 1.29
CA VAL A 59 7.16 -15.39 2.60
C VAL A 59 7.50 -16.40 3.69
N ASN A 60 8.58 -16.14 4.44
CA ASN A 60 9.13 -17.05 5.47
C ASN A 60 9.42 -18.48 4.94
N GLY A 61 9.92 -18.60 3.71
CA GLY A 61 10.25 -19.89 3.08
C GLY A 61 9.05 -20.71 2.60
N ARG A 62 7.85 -20.09 2.55
CA ARG A 62 6.66 -20.66 1.93
C ARG A 62 6.31 -19.88 0.67
N VAL A 63 5.99 -20.61 -0.40
CA VAL A 63 5.57 -20.03 -1.68
C VAL A 63 4.05 -19.94 -1.73
N TYR A 64 3.55 -18.76 -2.06
CA TYR A 64 2.13 -18.44 -2.19
C TYR A 64 1.82 -18.07 -3.65
N ARG A 65 0.67 -18.49 -4.16
CA ARG A 65 0.23 -18.18 -5.53
C ARG A 65 -0.24 -16.74 -5.66
N ASP A 66 -0.25 -16.23 -6.90
CA ASP A 66 -0.81 -14.91 -7.16
C ASP A 66 -2.28 -14.84 -6.72
N GLY A 67 -2.62 -13.76 -6.04
CA GLY A 67 -3.94 -13.54 -5.46
C GLY A 67 -4.23 -14.32 -4.18
N GLU A 68 -3.35 -15.24 -3.75
CA GLU A 68 -3.53 -16.05 -2.54
C GLU A 68 -3.51 -15.19 -1.27
N VAL A 69 -4.47 -15.43 -0.38
CA VAL A 69 -4.58 -14.74 0.91
C VAL A 69 -4.12 -15.67 2.03
N PHE A 70 -3.19 -15.19 2.84
CA PHE A 70 -2.62 -15.94 3.95
C PHE A 70 -2.54 -15.07 5.21
N GLN A 71 -2.51 -15.70 6.37
CA GLN A 71 -2.51 -15.03 7.67
C GLN A 71 -1.23 -15.41 8.43
N PRO A 72 -0.10 -14.67 8.25
CA PRO A 72 1.18 -15.03 8.87
C PRO A 72 1.17 -14.93 10.40
N SER A 73 0.25 -14.13 10.95
CA SER A 73 -0.08 -14.12 12.37
C SER A 73 -1.55 -13.76 12.52
N CYS A 74 -2.16 -14.06 13.67
CA CYS A 74 -3.57 -13.71 13.90
C CYS A 74 -3.86 -12.19 13.78
N LYS A 75 -2.82 -11.34 13.79
CA LYS A 75 -2.91 -9.87 13.72
C LYS A 75 -2.83 -9.31 12.30
N LEU A 76 -2.42 -10.12 11.30
CA LEU A 76 -2.10 -9.65 9.96
C LEU A 76 -2.69 -10.60 8.92
N GLN A 77 -3.43 -10.07 7.96
CA GLN A 77 -3.84 -10.80 6.77
C GLN A 77 -3.11 -10.23 5.55
N CYS A 78 -2.43 -11.09 4.82
CA CYS A 78 -1.64 -10.71 3.66
C CYS A 78 -2.19 -11.34 2.38
N ARG A 79 -1.96 -10.68 1.25
CA ARG A 79 -2.30 -11.17 -0.08
C ARG A 79 -1.10 -11.08 -1.00
N CYS A 80 -0.81 -12.18 -1.70
CA CYS A 80 0.20 -12.23 -2.74
C CYS A 80 -0.31 -11.56 -4.03
N LEU A 81 0.52 -10.72 -4.64
CA LEU A 81 0.25 -9.94 -5.84
C LEU A 81 1.56 -9.77 -6.63
N ASP A 82 1.65 -10.39 -7.80
CA ASP A 82 2.74 -10.25 -8.78
C ASP A 82 4.15 -10.40 -8.15
N GLY A 83 4.39 -11.47 -7.40
CA GLY A 83 5.67 -11.75 -6.71
C GLY A 83 5.92 -10.94 -5.43
N GLY A 84 5.06 -9.97 -5.08
CA GLY A 84 5.09 -9.20 -3.84
C GLY A 84 3.87 -9.44 -2.95
N PHE A 85 3.90 -9.04 -1.67
CA PHE A 85 2.74 -9.22 -0.79
C PHE A 85 2.31 -7.91 -0.12
N THR A 86 1.01 -7.78 0.09
CA THR A 86 0.39 -6.65 0.82
C THR A 86 -0.29 -7.17 2.07
N CYS A 87 -0.13 -6.50 3.21
CA CYS A 87 -0.72 -6.92 4.48
C CYS A 87 -1.64 -5.85 5.05
N VAL A 88 -2.76 -6.29 5.62
CA VAL A 88 -3.69 -5.46 6.38
C VAL A 88 -3.72 -5.92 7.84
N PRO A 89 -3.73 -4.97 8.79
CA PRO A 89 -3.88 -5.29 10.21
C PRO A 89 -5.31 -5.72 10.52
N LEU A 90 -5.43 -6.79 11.31
CA LEU A 90 -6.71 -7.34 11.78
C LEU A 90 -7.12 -6.81 13.17
N CYS A 91 -6.16 -6.24 13.90
CA CYS A 91 -6.38 -5.64 15.20
C CYS A 91 -6.56 -4.13 15.09
N GLN A 92 -7.30 -3.55 16.03
CA GLN A 92 -7.42 -2.10 16.15
C GLN A 92 -6.07 -1.49 16.56
N GLU A 93 -5.59 -0.54 15.77
CA GLU A 93 -4.32 0.19 16.00
C GLU A 93 -4.52 1.55 16.69
N ASP A 94 -5.61 1.69 17.46
CA ASP A 94 -5.94 2.92 18.15
C ASP A 94 -4.90 3.28 19.24
N VAL A 95 -4.63 4.58 19.38
CA VAL A 95 -3.71 5.14 20.38
C VAL A 95 -4.48 5.43 21.67
N ARG A 96 -4.04 4.86 22.80
CA ARG A 96 -4.58 5.23 24.12
C ARG A 96 -3.78 6.38 24.71
N LEU A 97 -4.47 7.49 24.97
CA LEU A 97 -3.87 8.65 25.62
C LEU A 97 -3.65 8.39 27.12
N PRO A 98 -2.59 8.96 27.73
CA PRO A 98 -2.45 9.01 29.17
C PRO A 98 -3.68 9.65 29.83
N THR A 99 -4.20 9.02 30.87
CA THR A 99 -5.26 9.55 31.73
C THR A 99 -4.74 9.67 33.16
N PRO A 100 -5.37 10.48 34.04
CA PRO A 100 -4.98 10.54 35.45
C PRO A 100 -4.94 9.16 36.13
N ASP A 101 -5.85 8.26 35.79
CA ASP A 101 -5.87 6.86 36.26
C ASP A 101 -4.86 5.93 35.54
N CYS A 102 -4.28 6.37 34.44
CA CYS A 102 -3.35 5.61 33.62
C CYS A 102 -2.32 6.54 32.95
N PRO A 103 -1.33 7.04 33.72
CA PRO A 103 -0.38 8.04 33.22
C PRO A 103 0.61 7.45 32.20
N HIS A 104 0.83 6.12 32.22
CA HIS A 104 1.75 5.43 31.34
C HIS A 104 1.08 4.22 30.67
N PRO A 105 0.20 4.45 29.68
CA PRO A 105 -0.44 3.37 28.93
C PRO A 105 0.61 2.65 28.07
N ARG A 106 0.75 1.34 28.25
CA ARG A 106 1.62 0.48 27.44
C ARG A 106 0.79 -0.50 26.64
N ARG A 107 1.05 -0.62 25.35
CA ARG A 107 0.47 -1.66 24.51
C ARG A 107 1.28 -2.94 24.65
N VAL A 108 0.66 -4.01 25.12
CA VAL A 108 1.33 -5.29 25.39
C VAL A 108 0.58 -6.45 24.77
N ASP A 109 1.34 -7.49 24.43
CA ASP A 109 0.79 -8.77 23.98
C ASP A 109 0.38 -9.63 25.18
N ILE A 110 -0.90 -9.99 25.23
CA ILE A 110 -1.45 -10.84 26.30
C ILE A 110 -1.48 -12.30 25.82
N PRO A 111 -0.90 -13.25 26.58
CA PRO A 111 -0.91 -14.66 26.19
C PRO A 111 -2.34 -15.18 26.06
N GLY A 112 -2.62 -15.88 24.96
CA GLY A 112 -3.95 -16.41 24.65
C GLY A 112 -4.92 -15.41 24.03
N LYS A 113 -4.54 -14.12 23.91
CA LYS A 113 -5.29 -13.14 23.11
C LYS A 113 -4.56 -12.86 21.81
N CYS A 114 -5.34 -12.65 20.74
CA CYS A 114 -4.75 -12.32 19.46
C CYS A 114 -4.26 -10.87 19.40
N CYS A 115 -5.12 -9.93 19.81
CA CYS A 115 -4.81 -8.51 19.73
C CYS A 115 -4.13 -8.01 21.00
N PRO A 116 -3.18 -7.06 20.87
CA PRO A 116 -2.56 -6.45 22.02
C PRO A 116 -3.57 -5.60 22.78
N GLU A 117 -3.37 -5.49 24.09
CA GLU A 117 -4.21 -4.65 24.95
C GLU A 117 -3.38 -3.55 25.61
N TRP A 118 -4.08 -2.50 26.03
CA TRP A 118 -3.50 -1.40 26.78
C TRP A 118 -3.49 -1.74 28.27
N VAL A 119 -2.30 -1.83 28.85
CA VAL A 119 -2.11 -1.97 30.29
C VAL A 119 -1.58 -0.67 30.88
N CYS A 120 -1.98 -0.41 32.11
CA CYS A 120 -1.52 0.72 32.90
C CYS A 120 -0.66 0.12 34.01
N GLU A 121 0.65 0.32 33.95
CA GLU A 121 1.50 0.01 35.11
C GLU A 121 1.19 1.07 36.17
N ALA A 122 0.39 0.67 37.16
CA ALA A 122 0.20 1.45 38.37
C ALA A 122 1.55 1.47 39.10
N GLY A 123 2.34 2.53 38.84
CA GLY A 123 3.45 2.88 39.70
C GLY A 123 2.97 2.87 41.15
N GLU A 124 3.75 2.19 42.00
CA GLU A 124 3.42 1.90 43.38
C GLU A 124 2.73 3.06 44.10
N ARG A 125 1.59 2.72 44.73
CA ARG A 125 0.82 3.49 45.73
C ARG A 125 1.41 4.86 46.09
N LEU A 126 0.80 5.91 45.55
CA LEU A 126 0.77 7.22 46.19
C LEU A 126 0.06 7.07 47.55
N GLN A 127 0.83 6.82 48.60
CA GLN A 127 0.50 7.19 49.97
C GLN A 127 1.64 8.09 50.43
N ASP A 128 1.44 9.40 50.32
CA ASP A 128 1.59 10.33 51.43
C ASP A 128 1.52 11.77 50.90
N ALA A 129 0.30 12.29 50.91
CA ALA A 129 0.06 13.71 50.89
C ALA A 129 0.30 14.27 52.30
N ARG A 130 1.29 15.15 52.49
CA ARG A 130 1.19 16.30 53.40
C ARG A 130 2.36 17.30 53.30
N ALA A 131 1.96 18.59 53.25
CA ALA A 131 2.69 19.83 53.56
C ALA A 131 3.75 20.29 52.53
N ALA A 132 3.90 21.55 52.11
CA ALA A 132 3.57 22.87 52.68
C ALA A 132 3.63 23.97 51.54
N PRO A 133 3.61 25.32 51.78
CA PRO A 133 2.74 26.24 51.03
C PRO A 133 3.43 27.26 50.07
N ALA A 134 2.55 27.98 49.36
CA ALA A 134 2.66 29.08 48.39
C ALA A 134 3.92 29.99 48.32
N ALA A 135 4.35 30.31 47.09
CA ALA A 135 4.96 31.60 46.72
C ALA A 135 4.78 31.94 45.21
N ALA A 136 4.12 33.08 44.96
CA ALA A 136 4.29 34.10 43.90
C ALA A 136 4.29 33.78 42.37
N SER A 137 3.25 34.33 41.73
CA SER A 137 3.16 35.01 40.41
C SER A 137 2.78 34.22 39.13
N PRO A 138 1.92 34.80 38.24
CA PRO A 138 1.13 34.05 37.28
C PRO A 138 1.77 34.08 35.89
N ALA A 139 2.57 33.07 35.57
CA ALA A 139 2.64 32.60 34.19
C ALA A 139 1.49 31.61 34.04
N VAL A 140 0.53 31.87 33.14
CA VAL A 140 -0.63 30.98 32.91
C VAL A 140 -0.09 29.55 32.76
N PRO A 141 -0.22 28.68 33.78
CA PRO A 141 0.39 27.38 33.70
C PRO A 141 -0.52 26.63 32.75
N TYR A 142 0.02 26.19 31.61
CA TYR A 142 -0.54 25.03 30.97
C TYR A 142 -0.77 24.02 32.09
N LEU A 143 -2.04 23.64 32.32
CA LEU A 143 -2.48 22.85 33.48
C LEU A 143 -1.95 21.39 33.45
N CYS A 144 -0.86 21.16 32.72
CA CYS A 144 -0.23 19.88 32.46
C CYS A 144 1.27 20.06 32.23
N GLN A 145 2.02 19.02 32.58
CA GLN A 145 3.44 18.92 32.25
C GLN A 145 3.59 18.91 30.71
N PRO A 146 4.33 19.85 30.10
CA PRO A 146 4.57 19.86 28.67
C PRO A 146 5.37 18.62 28.25
N TRP A 147 4.87 17.93 27.24
CA TRP A 147 5.46 16.73 26.67
C TRP A 147 5.26 16.70 25.15
N GLY A 148 6.24 16.13 24.46
CA GLY A 148 6.13 15.86 23.03
C GLY A 148 7.27 14.98 22.55
N THR A 149 7.05 14.30 21.43
CA THR A 149 8.10 13.58 20.73
C THR A 149 8.94 14.53 19.89
N GLU A 150 10.12 14.07 19.49
CA GLU A 150 10.83 14.66 18.37
C GLU A 150 10.00 14.57 17.09
N TRP A 151 10.34 15.43 16.14
CA TRP A 151 9.76 15.42 14.81
C TRP A 151 10.26 14.22 14.00
N SER A 152 9.36 13.55 13.29
CA SER A 152 9.72 12.48 12.36
C SER A 152 10.62 12.98 11.24
N ALA A 153 11.31 12.05 10.57
CA ALA A 153 11.94 12.32 9.30
C ALA A 153 10.94 12.92 8.29
N CYS A 154 11.47 13.65 7.31
CA CYS A 154 10.65 14.23 6.25
C CYS A 154 10.03 13.13 5.40
N SER A 155 8.73 13.20 5.14
CA SER A 155 8.03 12.21 4.32
C SER A 155 8.57 12.10 2.90
N ALA A 156 9.26 13.14 2.42
CA ALA A 156 9.91 13.19 1.12
C ALA A 156 11.44 13.07 1.28
N THR A 157 12.08 12.33 0.38
CA THR A 157 13.55 12.20 0.31
C THR A 157 14.21 13.30 -0.51
N CYS A 158 13.41 14.11 -1.21
CA CYS A 158 13.81 15.35 -1.87
C CYS A 158 12.64 16.34 -1.92
N GLY A 159 12.92 17.62 -2.06
CA GLY A 159 11.90 18.67 -2.16
C GLY A 159 11.14 18.93 -0.85
N VAL A 160 9.90 19.43 -0.97
CA VAL A 160 9.03 19.74 0.17
C VAL A 160 8.33 18.46 0.63
N GLY A 161 8.28 18.23 1.93
CA GLY A 161 7.54 17.12 2.53
C GLY A 161 6.83 17.51 3.83
N ILE A 162 6.35 16.49 4.55
CA ILE A 162 5.66 16.63 5.82
C ILE A 162 6.44 15.88 6.90
N SER A 163 6.60 16.52 8.05
CA SER A 163 7.12 15.91 9.28
C SER A 163 6.03 15.96 10.35
N THR A 164 5.92 14.90 11.12
CA THR A 164 4.90 14.72 12.16
C THR A 164 5.53 14.57 13.53
N ARG A 165 4.88 15.10 14.56
CA ARG A 165 5.17 14.79 15.97
C ARG A 165 3.89 14.64 16.75
N VAL A 166 3.97 14.07 17.94
CA VAL A 166 2.85 14.03 18.88
C VAL A 166 3.19 14.94 20.07
N SER A 167 2.29 15.86 20.43
CA SER A 167 2.52 16.81 21.53
C SER A 167 1.25 17.12 22.30
N ASN A 168 1.38 17.39 23.61
CA ASN A 168 0.28 17.86 24.46
C ASN A 168 0.26 19.39 24.65
N GLN A 169 1.04 20.14 23.86
CA GLN A 169 1.15 21.60 23.92
C GLN A 169 -0.07 22.29 23.29
N ASN A 170 -1.26 22.03 23.82
CA ASN A 170 -2.47 22.78 23.52
C ASN A 170 -3.15 23.19 24.83
N ARG A 171 -4.12 24.11 24.73
CA ARG A 171 -4.83 24.66 25.89
C ARG A 171 -5.59 23.62 26.70
N PHE A 172 -5.84 22.45 26.12
CA PHE A 172 -6.61 21.36 26.70
C PHE A 172 -5.73 20.19 27.15
N CYS A 173 -4.40 20.31 27.05
CA CYS A 173 -3.45 19.26 27.42
C CYS A 173 -3.68 17.91 26.71
N ARG A 174 -4.27 17.93 25.52
CA ARG A 174 -4.57 16.72 24.73
C ARG A 174 -3.38 16.37 23.86
N LEU A 175 -3.03 15.09 23.80
CA LEU A 175 -2.06 14.64 22.80
C LEU A 175 -2.68 14.81 21.40
N GLU A 176 -2.04 15.61 20.56
CA GLU A 176 -2.43 15.83 19.18
C GLU A 176 -1.24 15.58 18.26
N THR A 177 -1.53 15.01 17.08
CA THR A 177 -0.55 14.89 16.01
C THR A 177 -0.39 16.23 15.33
N GLN A 178 0.78 16.84 15.50
CA GLN A 178 1.15 18.07 14.83
C GLN A 178 1.88 17.73 13.52
N ARG A 179 1.51 18.42 12.44
CA ARG A 179 2.20 18.37 11.14
C ARG A 179 2.92 19.68 10.88
N ARG A 180 4.14 19.60 10.37
CA ARG A 180 4.85 20.73 9.80
C ARG A 180 5.37 20.41 8.42
N LEU A 181 5.57 21.45 7.62
CA LEU A 181 6.31 21.34 6.38
C LEU A 181 7.80 21.10 6.68
N CYS A 182 8.44 20.23 5.93
CA CYS A 182 9.88 20.01 5.97
C CYS A 182 10.49 20.16 4.58
N MET A 183 11.77 20.53 4.53
CA MET A 183 12.53 20.67 3.30
C MET A 183 13.60 19.57 3.28
N ALA A 184 13.44 18.59 2.39
CA ALA A 184 14.49 17.67 2.04
C ALA A 184 15.40 18.29 0.97
N ARG A 185 16.49 17.59 0.61
CA ARG A 185 17.42 18.01 -0.46
C ARG A 185 16.66 18.36 -1.74
N PRO A 186 17.09 19.37 -2.53
CA PRO A 186 16.46 19.65 -3.83
C PRO A 186 16.35 18.36 -4.66
N CYS A 187 15.19 18.16 -5.29
CA CYS A 187 15.04 17.03 -6.20
C CYS A 187 15.98 17.21 -7.40
N PRO A 188 16.61 16.13 -7.90
CA PRO A 188 17.33 16.19 -9.15
C PRO A 188 16.36 16.69 -10.22
N ALA A 189 16.80 17.65 -11.04
CA ALA A 189 16.06 18.05 -12.21
C ALA A 189 15.85 16.79 -13.06
N LEU A 190 14.60 16.45 -13.34
CA LEU A 190 14.33 15.47 -14.37
C LEU A 190 14.99 15.97 -15.66
N PRO A 191 15.67 15.10 -16.43
CA PRO A 191 16.11 15.47 -17.75
C PRO A 191 14.88 15.96 -18.51
N VAL A 192 14.82 17.26 -18.77
CA VAL A 192 13.89 17.82 -19.73
C VAL A 192 14.27 17.13 -21.03
N ALA A 193 13.40 16.25 -21.53
CA ALA A 193 13.58 15.65 -22.84
C ALA A 193 13.82 16.81 -23.81
N PRO A 194 14.88 16.76 -24.63
CA PRO A 194 15.12 17.82 -25.61
C PRO A 194 13.86 17.95 -26.47
N PRO A 195 13.47 19.17 -26.84
CA PRO A 195 12.36 19.36 -27.76
C PRO A 195 12.66 18.53 -29.02
N VAL A 196 11.73 17.66 -29.40
CA VAL A 196 11.76 16.98 -30.69
C VAL A 196 11.75 18.08 -31.74
N VAL A 197 12.93 18.35 -32.31
CA VAL A 197 13.06 19.17 -33.51
C VAL A 197 12.46 18.33 -34.63
N SER A 198 11.20 18.57 -34.97
CA SER A 198 10.67 18.15 -36.25
C SER A 198 11.44 18.92 -37.33
N GLU A 199 12.37 18.25 -38.00
CA GLU A 199 12.99 18.72 -39.24
C GLU A 199 11.88 18.98 -40.27
N GLY A 200 11.43 20.23 -40.32
CA GLY A 200 10.65 20.74 -41.43
C GLY A 200 11.56 20.83 -42.64
N LEU A 201 11.27 20.00 -43.65
CA LEU A 201 11.85 20.05 -44.99
C LEU A 201 11.62 21.44 -45.60
N GLY A 202 12.59 22.33 -45.42
CA GLY A 202 12.62 23.67 -46.01
C GLY A 202 12.99 23.59 -47.48
N ALA A 203 12.03 23.88 -48.36
CA ALA A 203 12.25 24.02 -49.78
C ALA A 203 13.26 25.14 -50.07
N ALA A 204 14.33 24.81 -50.79
CA ALA A 204 15.29 25.77 -51.31
C ALA A 204 14.59 26.72 -52.29
N ARG A 205 14.57 28.01 -51.97
CA ARG A 205 14.16 29.09 -52.89
C ARG A 205 15.42 29.66 -53.54
N THR A 206 15.63 29.34 -54.81
CA THR A 206 16.66 29.97 -55.64
C THR A 206 16.25 31.43 -55.88
N SER A 207 17.02 32.37 -55.33
CA SER A 207 16.88 33.79 -55.65
C SER A 207 17.81 34.10 -56.83
N GLY A 208 17.24 34.17 -58.02
CA GLY A 208 17.91 34.75 -59.19
C GLY A 208 18.07 36.25 -58.99
N LYS A 209 19.30 36.73 -59.10
CA LYS A 209 19.66 38.15 -59.07
C LYS A 209 20.27 38.53 -60.41
N GLN A 210 19.60 39.44 -61.11
CA GLN A 210 19.99 40.21 -62.30
C GLN A 210 19.41 41.61 -62.01
N PRO A 211 20.03 42.76 -62.33
CA PRO A 211 20.96 43.02 -63.43
C PRO A 211 22.37 43.49 -63.05
#